data_AF-A0A4Y8W9T5-F1
#
_entry.id   AF-A0A4Y8W9T5-F1
#
_cell.length_a   1.000
_cell.length_b   1.000
_cell.length_c   1.000
_cell.angle_alpha   90.00
_cell.angle_beta   90.00
_cell.angle_gamma   90.00
#
_symmetry.space_group_name_H-M   'P 1'
#
loop_
_entity.id
_entity.type
_entity.pdbx_description
1 polymer ?
#
loop_
_entity_poly.entity_id
_entity_poly.type
_entity_poly.pdbx_seq_one_letter_code
_entity_poly.pdbx_strand_id
1 'polypeptide(L)'
;MPDDQLWFGQGLSHMSTKSTTLKRPIMTPNQITLLRFVLTLVLFGVWLCVPLSWLQKAVICVVFAAIFILDNIDGIIARKYALSSLSGHYFDAAVDVVTYFCLAFMLHAEGIVPLYFIALMLIREVLVVYIKAYLAETCKHVATSPLAVVKCELIGVPFALLYIVFSGDSLTQYMAITMVLVYFTTLRLWYAITGRQQLLLLVTAVIPLLLYPVVSHFLSIAEWYLYSYMTIAALFSYVSALGYFNLMWSER
;
A
#
# COMPACT_ATOMS: atom_id res chain seq x y z
N MET A 1 -25.82 -21.62 17.44
CA MET A 1 -24.45 -21.06 17.46
C MET A 1 -23.80 -21.50 16.16
N PRO A 2 -23.66 -20.61 15.16
CA PRO A 2 -23.22 -21.05 13.83
C PRO A 2 -21.70 -20.99 13.68
N ASP A 3 -21.12 -22.17 13.51
CA ASP A 3 -20.02 -22.58 12.62
C ASP A 3 -19.04 -21.51 12.06
N ASP A 4 -17.96 -21.27 12.82
CA ASP A 4 -16.75 -20.57 12.38
C ASP A 4 -15.77 -21.47 11.56
N GLN A 5 -16.19 -22.67 11.15
CA GLN A 5 -15.30 -23.68 10.53
C GLN A 5 -15.21 -23.63 9.00
N LEU A 6 -15.99 -22.79 8.30
CA LEU A 6 -16.10 -22.88 6.83
C LEU A 6 -15.00 -22.16 6.03
N TRP A 7 -14.05 -21.48 6.69
CA TRP A 7 -12.90 -20.85 6.02
C TRP A 7 -11.65 -21.74 5.93
N PHE A 8 -11.67 -22.91 6.55
CA PHE A 8 -10.50 -23.78 6.64
C PHE A 8 -10.72 -25.11 5.92
N GLY A 9 -10.16 -25.21 4.72
CA GLY A 9 -9.62 -26.47 4.22
C GLY A 9 -10.13 -26.93 2.87
N GLN A 10 -9.26 -26.86 1.86
CA GLN A 10 -9.05 -28.01 0.98
C GLN A 10 -7.55 -28.14 0.65
N GLY A 11 -7.00 -29.29 1.02
CA GLY A 11 -5.65 -29.73 0.68
C GLY A 11 -4.74 -29.82 1.89
N LEU A 12 -4.91 -30.83 2.74
CA LEU A 12 -3.86 -31.45 3.58
C LEU A 12 -4.43 -32.70 4.30
N SER A 13 -4.98 -33.66 3.55
CA SER A 13 -5.15 -35.03 4.05
C SER A 13 -3.96 -35.86 3.56
N HIS A 14 -3.13 -36.31 4.50
CA HIS A 14 -1.90 -37.12 4.34
C HIS A 14 -0.56 -36.36 4.20
N MET A 15 -0.13 -35.67 5.26
CA MET A 15 1.31 -35.59 5.58
C MET A 15 1.55 -35.73 7.08
N SER A 16 2.40 -36.71 7.40
CA SER A 16 2.94 -37.06 8.71
C SER A 16 3.26 -35.86 9.60
N THR A 17 2.78 -35.92 10.85
CA THR A 17 3.02 -34.98 11.94
C THR A 17 4.48 -34.98 12.36
N LYS A 18 5.33 -34.21 11.67
CA LYS A 18 6.47 -33.58 12.32
C LYS A 18 5.99 -32.25 12.88
N SER A 19 5.73 -32.22 14.19
CA SER A 19 5.59 -30.99 14.95
C SER A 19 6.95 -30.29 14.97
N THR A 20 7.27 -29.56 13.90
CA THR A 20 8.28 -28.51 13.96
C THR A 20 7.67 -27.40 14.78
N THR A 21 8.00 -27.35 16.08
CA THR A 21 7.74 -26.20 16.94
C THR A 21 8.39 -24.97 16.31
N LEU A 22 7.63 -24.25 15.47
CA LEU A 22 8.03 -22.96 14.94
C LEU A 22 8.23 -22.03 16.13
N LYS A 23 9.49 -21.62 16.35
CA LYS A 23 9.85 -20.66 17.41
C LYS A 23 9.02 -19.39 17.20
N ARG A 24 8.25 -18.99 18.20
CA ARG A 24 7.36 -17.81 18.13
C ARG A 24 8.15 -16.59 17.62
N PRO A 25 7.57 -15.76 16.74
CA PRO A 25 8.24 -14.57 16.25
C PRO A 25 8.46 -13.57 17.40
N ILE A 26 9.47 -12.71 17.26
CA ILE A 26 9.83 -11.70 18.27
C ILE A 26 8.68 -10.69 18.46
N MET A 27 7.98 -10.35 17.37
CA MET A 27 6.77 -9.53 17.39
C MET A 27 5.64 -10.24 16.66
N THR A 28 4.43 -10.13 17.21
CA THR A 28 3.21 -10.63 16.55
C THR A 28 2.75 -9.65 15.46
N PRO A 29 1.98 -10.11 14.45
CA PRO A 29 1.45 -9.23 13.41
C PRO A 29 0.69 -8.02 13.99
N ASN A 30 -0.21 -8.26 14.96
CA ASN A 30 -0.99 -7.20 15.60
C ASN A 30 -0.12 -6.17 16.35
N GLN A 31 1.03 -6.58 16.90
CA GLN A 31 1.97 -5.65 17.54
C GLN A 31 2.68 -4.76 16.50
N ILE A 32 2.96 -5.30 15.31
CA ILE A 32 3.53 -4.54 14.19
C ILE A 32 2.50 -3.54 13.66
N THR A 33 1.25 -3.97 13.44
CA THR A 33 0.14 -3.09 13.04
C THR A 33 -0.09 -1.98 14.10
N LEU A 34 -0.05 -2.32 15.39
CA LEU A 34 -0.19 -1.33 16.47
C LEU A 34 0.98 -0.34 16.48
N LEU A 35 2.21 -0.81 16.29
CA LEU A 35 3.39 0.03 16.17
C LEU A 35 3.24 1.00 14.99
N ARG A 36 2.82 0.51 13.82
CA ARG A 36 2.56 1.33 12.63
C ARG A 36 1.52 2.41 12.92
N PHE A 37 0.41 2.05 13.56
CA PHE A 37 -0.63 3.01 13.94
C PHE A 37 -0.10 4.11 14.86
N VAL A 38 0.61 3.75 15.93
CA VAL A 38 1.20 4.72 16.86
C VAL A 38 2.21 5.62 16.16
N LEU A 39 3.09 5.04 15.33
CA LEU A 39 4.06 5.81 14.55
C LEU A 39 3.37 6.79 13.60
N THR A 40 2.36 6.35 12.86
CA THR A 40 1.55 7.21 11.97
C THR A 40 0.98 8.40 12.74
N LEU A 41 0.34 8.17 13.90
CA LEU A 41 -0.24 9.25 14.69
C LEU A 41 0.80 10.21 15.26
N VAL A 42 1.92 9.68 15.76
CA VAL A 42 3.02 10.50 16.29
C VAL A 42 3.64 11.35 15.20
N LEU A 43 3.94 10.79 14.04
CA LEU A 43 4.53 11.52 12.91
C LEU A 43 3.59 12.59 12.38
N PHE A 44 2.30 12.26 12.23
CA PHE A 44 1.28 13.21 11.83
C PHE A 44 1.12 14.34 12.86
N GLY A 45 1.10 14.02 14.16
CA GLY A 45 1.04 15.02 15.23
C GLY A 45 2.27 15.92 15.27
N VAL A 46 3.47 15.35 15.15
CA VAL A 46 4.74 16.11 15.06
C VAL A 46 4.71 17.06 13.87
N TRP A 47 4.24 16.58 12.72
CA TRP A 47 4.12 17.40 11.52
C TRP A 47 3.20 18.61 11.72
N LEU A 48 2.06 18.42 12.37
CA LEU A 48 1.08 19.50 12.59
C LEU A 48 1.53 20.50 13.67
N CYS A 49 2.20 20.03 14.72
CA CYS A 49 2.45 20.83 15.92
C CYS A 49 3.84 21.46 15.97
N VAL A 50 4.79 20.99 15.15
CA VAL A 50 6.19 21.44 15.19
C VAL A 50 6.55 22.15 13.89
N PRO A 51 7.21 23.32 13.94
CA PRO A 51 7.79 23.92 12.74
C PRO A 51 9.00 23.09 12.29
N LEU A 52 8.82 22.34 11.20
CA LEU A 52 9.84 21.42 10.68
C LEU A 52 10.60 22.04 9.51
N SER A 53 11.91 21.84 9.48
CA SER A 53 12.73 22.11 8.30
C SER A 53 12.43 21.12 7.17
N TRP A 54 12.82 21.45 5.95
CA TRP A 54 12.69 20.55 4.80
C TRP A 54 13.26 19.15 5.07
N LEU A 55 14.46 19.08 5.68
CA LEU A 55 15.11 17.81 5.97
C LEU A 55 14.32 16.98 6.99
N GLN A 56 13.75 17.61 8.02
CA GLN A 56 12.93 16.91 9.02
C GLN A 56 11.64 16.36 8.40
N LYS A 57 11.00 17.13 7.51
CA LYS A 57 9.84 16.69 6.74
C LYS A 57 10.19 15.51 5.82
N ALA A 58 11.33 15.57 5.13
CA ALA A 58 11.84 14.49 4.31
C ALA A 58 12.09 13.21 5.13
N VAL A 59 12.68 13.33 6.32
CA VAL A 59 12.88 12.20 7.24
C VAL A 59 11.54 11.57 7.63
N ILE A 60 10.53 12.36 7.97
CA ILE A 60 9.18 11.84 8.29
C ILE A 60 8.63 11.04 7.11
N CYS A 61 8.75 11.55 5.89
CA CYS A 61 8.34 10.85 4.67
C CYS A 61 9.08 9.52 4.44
N VAL A 62 10.39 9.47 4.74
CA VAL A 62 11.15 8.20 4.72
C VAL A 62 10.64 7.22 5.77
N VAL A 63 10.27 7.70 6.97
CA VAL A 63 9.67 6.83 7.99
C VAL A 63 8.30 6.32 7.55
N PHE A 64 7.47 7.14 6.88
CA PHE A 64 6.23 6.66 6.26
C PHE A 64 6.47 5.57 5.21
N ALA A 65 7.50 5.72 4.37
CA ALA A 65 7.90 4.66 3.45
C ALA A 65 8.25 3.36 4.19
N ALA A 66 8.98 3.45 5.32
CA ALA A 66 9.26 2.29 6.16
C ALA A 66 8.00 1.69 6.81
N ILE A 67 7.01 2.50 7.19
CA ILE A 67 5.71 2.03 7.71
C ILE A 67 4.99 1.18 6.65
N PHE A 68 4.97 1.61 5.38
CA PHE A 68 4.39 0.80 4.29
C PHE A 68 5.17 -0.49 4.02
N ILE A 69 6.48 -0.49 4.23
CA ILE A 69 7.28 -1.72 4.13
C ILE A 69 6.96 -2.68 5.29
N LEU A 70 6.75 -2.15 6.50
CA LEU A 70 6.40 -2.94 7.68
C LEU A 70 5.04 -3.65 7.54
N ASP A 71 4.08 -3.02 6.85
CA ASP A 71 2.78 -3.62 6.50
C ASP A 71 2.95 -4.95 5.74
N ASN A 72 3.79 -4.96 4.72
CA ASN A 72 4.06 -6.19 4.00
C ASN A 72 4.72 -7.29 4.86
N ILE A 73 5.49 -6.90 5.89
CA ILE A 73 6.20 -7.82 6.79
C ILE A 73 5.24 -8.49 7.77
N ASP A 74 4.27 -7.76 8.34
CA ASP A 74 3.33 -8.34 9.30
C ASP A 74 2.43 -9.41 8.65
N GLY A 75 2.05 -9.20 7.38
CA GLY A 75 1.31 -10.18 6.58
C GLY A 75 2.13 -11.44 6.31
N ILE A 76 3.44 -11.32 6.08
CA ILE A 76 4.34 -12.49 5.97
C ILE A 76 4.39 -13.26 7.29
N ILE A 77 4.56 -12.56 8.40
CA ILE A 77 4.65 -13.17 9.74
C ILE A 77 3.33 -13.89 10.06
N ALA A 78 2.18 -13.29 9.78
CA ALA A 78 0.87 -13.88 10.00
C ALA A 78 0.72 -15.22 9.25
N ARG A 79 1.09 -15.26 7.96
CA ARG A 79 1.05 -16.49 7.14
C ARG A 79 2.07 -17.53 7.58
N LYS A 80 3.29 -17.11 7.88
CA LYS A 80 4.40 -18.02 8.24
C LYS A 80 4.18 -18.71 9.58
N TYR A 81 3.58 -18.02 10.55
CA TYR A 81 3.39 -18.53 11.91
C TYR A 81 1.94 -18.92 12.22
N ALA A 82 1.04 -18.88 11.22
CA ALA A 82 -0.39 -19.13 11.39
C ALA A 82 -1.03 -18.29 12.51
N LEU A 83 -0.63 -17.01 12.60
CA LEU A 83 -1.07 -16.06 13.63
C LEU A 83 -2.15 -15.08 13.12
N SER A 84 -2.93 -15.49 12.12
CA SER A 84 -4.04 -14.69 11.59
C SER A 84 -5.20 -14.64 12.57
N SER A 85 -5.71 -13.45 12.88
CA SER A 85 -6.92 -13.24 13.69
C SER A 85 -7.90 -12.32 12.96
N LEU A 86 -9.20 -12.56 13.12
CA LEU A 86 -10.23 -11.74 12.47
C LEU A 86 -10.16 -10.28 12.94
N SER A 87 -9.99 -10.06 14.25
CA SER A 87 -9.81 -8.73 14.83
C SER A 87 -8.53 -8.04 14.33
N GLY A 88 -7.44 -8.80 14.17
CA GLY A 88 -6.20 -8.28 13.60
C GLY A 88 -6.36 -7.84 12.16
N HIS A 89 -7.10 -8.60 11.34
CA HIS A 89 -7.35 -8.25 9.94
C HIS A 89 -8.16 -6.94 9.80
N TYR A 90 -9.20 -6.74 10.61
CA TYR A 90 -9.95 -5.48 10.61
C TYR A 90 -9.13 -4.30 11.13
N PHE A 91 -8.30 -4.54 12.15
CA PHE A 91 -7.42 -3.50 12.69
C PHE A 91 -6.39 -3.06 11.65
N ASP A 92 -5.78 -4.01 10.95
CA ASP A 92 -4.84 -3.76 9.85
C ASP A 92 -5.45 -2.92 8.73
N ALA A 93 -6.62 -3.33 8.23
CA ALA A 93 -7.35 -2.58 7.21
C ALA A 93 -7.71 -1.15 7.66
N ALA A 94 -8.02 -0.94 8.95
CA ALA A 94 -8.28 0.39 9.48
C ALA A 94 -7.01 1.24 9.57
N VAL A 95 -5.89 0.66 10.01
CA VAL A 95 -4.60 1.34 10.14
C VAL A 95 -4.04 1.73 8.77
N ASP A 96 -4.26 0.94 7.73
CA ASP A 96 -3.90 1.27 6.35
C ASP A 96 -4.58 2.55 5.87
N VAL A 97 -5.89 2.64 6.06
CA VAL A 97 -6.68 3.81 5.67
C VAL A 97 -6.21 5.04 6.43
N VAL A 98 -6.03 4.94 7.74
CA VAL A 98 -5.51 6.05 8.56
C VAL A 98 -4.13 6.49 8.09
N THR A 99 -3.22 5.54 7.87
CA THR A 99 -1.83 5.83 7.44
C THR A 99 -1.80 6.52 6.09
N TYR A 100 -2.56 6.01 5.12
CA TYR A 100 -2.66 6.61 3.80
C TYR A 100 -3.22 8.04 3.86
N PHE A 101 -4.33 8.27 4.56
CA PHE A 101 -4.95 9.59 4.60
C PHE A 101 -4.18 10.60 5.45
N CYS A 102 -3.54 10.20 6.55
CA CYS A 102 -2.63 11.08 7.29
C CYS A 102 -1.52 11.61 6.38
N LEU A 103 -0.84 10.72 5.64
CA LEU A 103 0.18 11.13 4.69
C LEU A 103 -0.39 11.98 3.55
N ALA A 104 -1.57 11.63 3.02
CA ALA A 104 -2.22 12.40 1.96
C ALA A 104 -2.52 13.84 2.41
N PHE A 105 -3.05 14.02 3.62
CA PHE A 105 -3.32 15.35 4.17
C PHE A 105 -2.04 16.14 4.46
N MET A 106 -0.96 15.48 4.90
CA MET A 106 0.34 16.13 5.03
C MET A 106 0.85 16.66 3.68
N LEU A 107 0.80 15.83 2.64
CA LEU A 107 1.22 16.24 1.29
C LEU A 107 0.31 17.32 0.70
N HIS A 108 -0.98 17.33 1.04
CA HIS A 108 -1.89 18.40 0.68
C HIS A 108 -1.57 19.71 1.38
N ALA A 109 -1.23 19.67 2.67
CA ALA A 109 -0.84 20.86 3.43
C ALA A 109 0.43 21.53 2.87
N GLU A 110 1.32 20.76 2.23
CA GLU A 110 2.50 21.27 1.50
C GLU A 110 2.19 21.75 0.08
N GLY A 111 0.94 21.65 -0.38
CA GLY A 111 0.53 22.04 -1.73
C GLY A 111 0.95 21.06 -2.83
N ILE A 112 1.34 19.83 -2.47
CA ILE A 112 1.84 18.81 -3.42
C ILE A 112 0.66 18.04 -4.00
N VAL A 113 -0.15 17.43 -3.13
CA VAL A 113 -1.27 16.59 -3.56
C VAL A 113 -2.56 17.41 -3.52
N PRO A 114 -3.29 17.54 -4.65
CA PRO A 114 -4.52 18.31 -4.67
C PRO A 114 -5.67 17.55 -4.00
N LEU A 115 -6.59 18.29 -3.38
CA LEU A 115 -7.70 17.72 -2.60
C LEU A 115 -8.62 16.81 -3.44
N TYR A 116 -8.79 17.10 -4.73
CA TYR A 116 -9.62 16.25 -5.61
C TYR A 116 -9.05 14.84 -5.75
N PHE A 117 -7.72 14.67 -5.69
CA PHE A 117 -7.09 13.35 -5.76
C PHE A 117 -7.34 12.56 -4.47
N ILE A 118 -7.24 13.23 -3.32
CA ILE A 118 -7.55 12.63 -2.03
C ILE A 118 -9.02 12.19 -1.98
N ALA A 119 -9.94 13.06 -2.43
CA ALA A 119 -11.36 12.75 -2.52
C ALA A 119 -11.63 11.56 -3.45
N LEU A 120 -10.98 11.50 -4.62
CA LEU A 120 -11.07 10.39 -5.55
C LEU A 120 -10.65 9.07 -4.89
N MET A 121 -9.50 9.06 -4.21
CA MET A 121 -8.99 7.88 -3.51
C MET A 121 -9.89 7.46 -2.33
N LEU A 122 -10.49 8.42 -1.62
CA LEU A 122 -11.45 8.16 -0.54
C LEU A 122 -12.75 7.53 -1.05
N ILE A 123 -13.33 8.09 -2.11
CA ILE A 123 -14.54 7.55 -2.74
C ILE A 123 -14.30 6.08 -3.11
N ARG A 124 -13.17 5.79 -3.75
CA ARG A 124 -12.77 4.42 -4.10
C ARG A 124 -12.70 3.51 -2.87
N GLU A 125 -12.14 3.97 -1.76
CA GLU A 125 -11.99 3.14 -0.57
C GLU A 125 -13.34 2.82 0.08
N VAL A 126 -14.21 3.83 0.21
CA VAL A 126 -15.59 3.65 0.71
C VAL A 126 -16.37 2.68 -0.19
N LEU A 127 -16.25 2.81 -1.51
CA LEU A 127 -16.91 1.91 -2.46
C LEU A 127 -16.44 0.45 -2.28
N VAL A 128 -15.13 0.21 -2.17
CA VAL A 128 -14.60 -1.15 -2.00
C VAL A 128 -15.02 -1.76 -0.68
N VAL A 129 -15.01 -0.99 0.41
CA VAL A 129 -15.51 -1.43 1.72
C VAL A 129 -16.98 -1.83 1.64
N TYR A 130 -17.82 -0.99 1.03
CA TYR A 130 -19.24 -1.27 0.86
C TYR A 130 -19.49 -2.55 0.05
N ILE A 131 -18.80 -2.73 -1.08
CA ILE A 131 -18.96 -3.92 -1.93
C ILE A 131 -18.53 -5.19 -1.18
N LYS A 132 -17.42 -5.13 -0.44
CA LYS A 132 -16.95 -6.27 0.37
C LYS A 132 -17.96 -6.62 1.46
N ALA A 133 -18.57 -5.63 2.12
CA ALA A 133 -19.61 -5.87 3.11
C ALA A 133 -20.83 -6.58 2.49
N TYR A 134 -21.32 -6.09 1.34
CA TYR A 134 -22.42 -6.72 0.61
C TYR A 134 -22.10 -8.17 0.18
N LEU A 135 -20.88 -8.43 -0.32
CA LEU A 135 -20.47 -9.78 -0.74
C LEU A 135 -20.30 -10.74 0.46
N ALA A 136 -19.93 -10.23 1.63
CA ALA A 136 -19.83 -11.02 2.85
C ALA A 136 -21.21 -11.52 3.31
N GLU A 137 -22.26 -10.70 3.17
CA GLU A 137 -23.64 -11.09 3.48
C GLU A 137 -24.18 -12.19 2.56
N THR A 138 -23.70 -12.26 1.31
CA THR A 138 -24.09 -13.27 0.32
C THR A 138 -23.26 -14.56 0.37
N CYS A 139 -22.45 -14.74 1.42
CA CYS A 139 -21.53 -15.88 1.62
C CYS A 139 -20.54 -16.11 0.45
N LYS A 140 -20.27 -15.09 -0.36
CA LYS A 140 -19.29 -15.18 -1.45
C LYS A 140 -17.90 -14.88 -0.93
N HIS A 141 -16.98 -15.82 -1.09
CA HIS A 141 -15.58 -15.56 -0.79
C HIS A 141 -14.96 -14.66 -1.85
N VAL A 142 -14.38 -13.55 -1.40
CA VAL A 142 -13.73 -12.59 -2.27
C VAL A 142 -12.22 -12.85 -2.25
N ALA A 143 -11.72 -13.52 -3.28
CA ALA A 143 -10.28 -13.72 -3.45
C ALA A 143 -9.58 -12.40 -3.83
N THR A 144 -8.38 -12.18 -3.30
CA THR A 144 -7.55 -11.02 -3.65
C THR A 144 -7.09 -11.09 -5.10
N SER A 145 -7.35 -10.03 -5.87
CA SER A 145 -6.92 -9.97 -7.27
C SER A 145 -5.40 -9.72 -7.38
N PRO A 146 -4.71 -10.26 -8.40
CA PRO A 146 -3.29 -9.98 -8.61
C PRO A 146 -2.96 -8.50 -8.78
N LEU A 147 -3.92 -7.71 -9.29
CA LEU A 147 -3.81 -6.25 -9.45
C LEU A 147 -3.92 -5.50 -8.13
N ALA A 148 -4.62 -6.04 -7.13
CA ALA A 148 -4.69 -5.43 -5.80
C ALA A 148 -3.31 -5.40 -5.13
N VAL A 149 -2.49 -6.44 -5.33
CA VAL A 149 -1.10 -6.49 -4.83
C VAL A 149 -0.25 -5.40 -5.48
N VAL A 150 -0.29 -5.29 -6.81
CA VAL A 150 0.44 -4.23 -7.56
C VAL A 150 -0.01 -2.84 -7.10
N LYS A 151 -1.30 -2.65 -6.93
CA LYS A 151 -1.88 -1.40 -6.43
C LYS A 151 -1.30 -1.00 -5.06
N CYS A 152 -1.24 -1.93 -4.09
CA CYS A 152 -0.72 -1.60 -2.76
C CYS A 152 0.74 -1.12 -2.82
N GLU A 153 1.57 -1.78 -3.63
CA GLU A 153 2.97 -1.39 -3.82
C GLU A 153 3.14 -0.03 -4.51
N LEU A 154 2.22 0.32 -5.41
CA LEU A 154 2.21 1.64 -6.06
C LEU A 154 1.84 2.76 -5.10
N ILE A 155 0.98 2.51 -4.11
CA ILE A 155 0.35 3.56 -3.28
C ILE A 155 1.06 3.74 -1.93
N GLY A 156 1.95 2.82 -1.55
CA GLY A 156 2.75 2.93 -0.32
C GLY A 156 4.00 3.80 -0.49
N VAL A 157 5.14 3.15 -0.75
CA VAL A 157 6.46 3.79 -0.80
C VAL A 157 6.54 4.96 -1.79
N PRO A 158 6.06 4.88 -3.04
CA PRO A 158 6.14 6.00 -3.97
C PRO A 158 5.35 7.23 -3.48
N PHE A 159 4.21 7.01 -2.82
CA PHE A 159 3.40 8.09 -2.26
C PHE A 159 4.15 8.82 -1.14
N ALA A 160 4.78 8.06 -0.24
CA ALA A 160 5.56 8.61 0.86
C ALA A 160 6.73 9.47 0.37
N LEU A 161 7.36 9.09 -0.74
CA LEU A 161 8.51 9.80 -1.29
C LEU A 161 8.15 11.01 -2.16
N LEU A 162 6.86 11.28 -2.43
CA LEU A 162 6.44 12.44 -3.23
C LEU A 162 6.92 13.78 -2.65
N TYR A 163 6.97 13.92 -1.32
CA TYR A 163 7.50 15.13 -0.69
C TYR A 163 8.93 15.43 -1.13
N ILE A 164 9.78 14.41 -1.14
CA ILE A 164 11.20 14.55 -1.50
C ILE A 164 11.33 14.85 -2.99
N VAL A 165 10.52 14.18 -3.84
CA VAL A 165 10.52 14.42 -5.28
C VAL A 165 10.00 15.81 -5.64
N PHE A 166 9.05 16.36 -4.89
CA PHE A 166 8.46 17.66 -5.21
C PHE A 166 9.24 18.83 -4.62
N SER A 167 9.73 18.69 -3.38
CA SER A 167 10.38 19.77 -2.64
C SER A 167 11.90 19.72 -2.65
N GLY A 168 12.51 18.62 -3.12
CA GLY A 168 13.95 18.44 -3.19
C GLY A 168 14.60 19.18 -4.36
N ASP A 169 15.93 19.35 -4.29
CA ASP A 169 16.75 19.74 -5.43
C ASP A 169 16.91 18.58 -6.44
N SER A 170 17.43 18.86 -7.63
CA SER A 170 17.53 17.84 -8.70
C SER A 170 18.19 16.54 -8.23
N LEU A 171 19.27 16.63 -7.43
CA LEU A 171 19.95 15.45 -6.92
C LEU A 171 19.03 14.60 -6.03
N THR A 172 18.38 15.21 -5.04
CA THR A 172 17.48 14.48 -4.12
C THR A 172 16.24 13.93 -4.83
N GLN A 173 15.73 14.63 -5.85
CA GLN A 173 14.66 14.13 -6.71
C GLN A 173 15.06 12.83 -7.42
N TYR A 174 16.20 12.81 -8.11
CA TYR A 174 16.69 11.61 -8.79
C TYR A 174 17.00 10.47 -7.82
N MET A 175 17.51 10.78 -6.63
CA MET A 175 17.73 9.78 -5.58
C MET A 175 16.41 9.15 -5.12
N ALA A 176 15.37 9.94 -4.84
CA ALA A 176 14.07 9.42 -4.42
C ALA A 176 13.41 8.56 -5.50
N ILE A 177 13.45 9.00 -6.77
CA ILE A 177 12.95 8.22 -7.91
C ILE A 177 13.71 6.90 -8.04
N THR A 178 15.03 6.93 -7.88
CA THR A 178 15.87 5.73 -7.94
C THR A 178 15.59 4.79 -6.77
N MET A 179 15.34 5.31 -5.56
CA MET A 179 14.91 4.49 -4.41
C MET A 179 13.61 3.73 -4.71
N VAL A 180 12.63 4.35 -5.39
CA VAL A 180 11.40 3.67 -5.82
C VAL A 180 11.69 2.55 -6.82
N LEU A 181 12.58 2.78 -7.79
CA LEU A 181 12.98 1.75 -8.75
C LEU A 181 13.71 0.58 -8.07
N VAL A 182 14.65 0.87 -7.16
CA VAL A 182 15.35 -0.14 -6.37
C VAL A 182 14.36 -0.92 -5.50
N TYR A 183 13.39 -0.25 -4.91
CA TYR A 183 12.31 -0.90 -4.17
C TYR A 183 11.57 -1.92 -5.06
N PHE A 184 11.06 -1.51 -6.23
CA PHE A 184 10.34 -2.40 -7.13
C PHE A 184 11.16 -3.57 -7.69
N THR A 185 12.46 -3.38 -7.91
CA THR A 185 13.36 -4.48 -8.34
C THR A 185 13.65 -5.48 -7.22
N THR A 186 13.69 -5.04 -5.97
CA THR A 186 14.00 -5.90 -4.82
C THR A 186 12.78 -6.61 -4.23
N LEU A 187 11.56 -6.13 -4.51
CA LEU A 187 10.31 -6.68 -4.00
C LEU A 187 10.19 -8.20 -4.10
N ARG A 188 10.60 -8.81 -5.21
CA ARG A 188 10.53 -10.27 -5.41
C ARG A 188 11.48 -11.07 -4.51
N LEU A 189 12.54 -10.45 -4.00
CA LEU A 189 13.49 -11.10 -3.08
C LEU A 189 12.88 -11.29 -1.69
N TRP A 190 12.02 -10.35 -1.28
CA TRP A 190 11.49 -10.26 0.08
C TRP A 190 10.03 -10.73 0.18
N TYR A 191 9.25 -10.54 -0.88
CA TYR A 191 7.81 -10.78 -0.90
C TYR A 191 7.42 -11.79 -1.97
N ALA A 192 6.27 -12.44 -1.75
CA ALA A 192 5.69 -13.43 -2.66
C ALA A 192 5.03 -12.77 -3.89
N ILE A 193 5.79 -11.92 -4.59
CA ILE A 193 5.37 -11.20 -5.80
C ILE A 193 5.74 -12.03 -7.04
N THR A 194 4.76 -12.21 -7.93
CA THR A 194 4.96 -12.92 -9.19
C THR A 194 5.78 -12.09 -10.17
N GLY A 195 6.48 -12.74 -11.11
CA GLY A 195 7.25 -12.03 -12.14
C GLY A 195 6.40 -11.06 -12.98
N ARG A 196 5.12 -11.39 -13.22
CA ARG A 196 4.18 -10.50 -13.93
C ARG A 196 3.86 -9.25 -13.13
N GLN A 197 3.62 -9.38 -11.82
CA GLN A 197 3.36 -8.23 -10.95
C GLN A 197 4.57 -7.32 -10.82
N GLN A 198 5.77 -7.90 -10.68
CA GLN A 198 7.02 -7.13 -10.66
C GLN A 198 7.24 -6.39 -11.98
N LEU A 199 7.01 -7.06 -13.12
CA LEU A 199 7.11 -6.42 -14.43
C LEU A 199 6.14 -5.24 -14.55
N LEU A 200 4.89 -5.39 -14.10
CA LEU A 200 3.92 -4.30 -14.10
C LEU A 200 4.41 -3.10 -13.28
N LEU A 201 4.92 -3.33 -12.07
CA LEU A 201 5.48 -2.27 -11.21
C LEU A 201 6.64 -1.53 -11.88
N LEU A 202 7.57 -2.27 -12.49
CA LEU A 202 8.71 -1.69 -13.19
C LEU A 202 8.27 -0.90 -14.42
N VAL A 203 7.33 -1.43 -15.20
CA VAL A 203 6.77 -0.73 -16.37
C VAL A 203 6.11 0.59 -15.94
N THR A 204 5.32 0.58 -14.87
CA THR A 204 4.69 1.79 -14.35
C THR A 204 5.69 2.83 -13.83
N ALA A 205 6.87 2.41 -13.34
CA ALA A 205 7.89 3.33 -12.87
C ALA A 205 8.81 3.83 -13.99
N VAL A 206 9.16 2.98 -14.96
CA VAL A 206 10.12 3.28 -16.03
C VAL A 206 9.49 4.06 -17.18
N ILE A 207 8.23 3.78 -17.56
CA ILE A 207 7.57 4.49 -18.66
C ILE A 207 7.55 6.01 -18.44
N PRO A 208 7.12 6.54 -17.28
CA PRO A 208 7.17 7.98 -17.04
C PRO A 208 8.57 8.57 -17.21
N LEU A 209 9.61 7.87 -16.78
CA LEU A 209 11.00 8.34 -16.90
C LEU A 209 11.46 8.39 -18.36
N LEU A 210 11.11 7.38 -19.16
CA LEU A 210 11.44 7.35 -20.59
C LEU A 210 10.67 8.43 -21.38
N LEU A 211 9.47 8.80 -20.92
CA LEU A 211 8.67 9.85 -21.53
C LEU A 211 9.07 11.26 -21.09
N TYR A 212 9.83 11.41 -19.99
CA TYR A 212 10.21 12.72 -19.46
C TYR A 212 10.89 13.64 -20.49
N PRO A 213 11.83 13.19 -21.34
CA PRO A 213 12.44 14.04 -22.36
C PRO A 213 11.42 14.71 -23.29
N VAL A 214 10.31 14.04 -23.61
CA VAL A 214 9.25 14.54 -24.50
C VAL A 214 8.47 15.69 -23.86
N VAL A 215 8.29 15.66 -22.54
CA VAL A 215 7.48 16.64 -21.79
C VAL A 215 8.32 17.66 -21.02
N SER A 216 9.65 17.49 -20.99
CA SER A 216 10.60 18.32 -20.23
C SER A 216 10.56 19.81 -20.59
N HIS A 217 10.06 20.15 -21.77
CA HIS A 217 9.87 21.55 -22.20
C HIS A 217 8.66 22.23 -21.54
N PHE A 218 7.72 21.46 -21.01
CA PHE A 218 6.45 21.96 -20.45
C PHE A 218 6.37 21.79 -18.93
N LEU A 219 6.98 20.73 -18.40
CA LEU A 219 6.86 20.33 -17.01
C LEU A 219 8.23 20.03 -16.41
N SER A 220 8.41 20.43 -15.15
CA SER A 220 9.54 19.97 -14.36
C SER A 220 9.43 18.47 -14.08
N ILE A 221 10.56 17.83 -13.73
CA ILE A 221 10.57 16.41 -13.36
C ILE A 221 9.68 16.12 -12.14
N ALA A 222 9.61 17.05 -11.19
CA ALA A 222 8.76 16.97 -10.00
C ALA A 222 7.27 16.91 -10.39
N GLU A 223 6.81 17.85 -11.21
CA GLU A 223 5.42 17.91 -11.67
C GLU A 223 5.07 16.69 -12.53
N TRP A 224 5.96 16.31 -13.46
CA TRP A 224 5.74 15.16 -14.31
C TRP A 224 5.65 13.86 -13.51
N TYR A 225 6.53 13.66 -12.52
CA TYR A 225 6.49 12.50 -11.64
C TYR A 225 5.19 12.47 -10.83
N LEU A 226 4.78 13.60 -10.25
CA LEU A 226 3.55 13.74 -9.49
C LEU A 226 2.31 13.38 -10.34
N TYR A 227 2.16 13.96 -11.53
CA TYR A 227 1.00 13.69 -12.40
C TYR A 227 0.99 12.25 -12.91
N SER A 228 2.16 11.71 -13.25
CA SER A 228 2.30 10.31 -13.65
C SER A 228 1.90 9.37 -12.51
N TYR A 229 2.42 9.62 -11.31
CA TYR A 229 2.07 8.88 -10.10
C TYR A 229 0.57 8.91 -9.84
N MET A 230 -0.04 10.10 -9.81
CA MET A 230 -1.47 10.25 -9.53
C MET A 230 -2.34 9.50 -10.55
N THR A 231 -1.99 9.60 -11.82
CA THR A 231 -2.71 8.92 -12.90
C THR A 231 -2.63 7.40 -12.76
N ILE A 232 -1.41 6.87 -12.55
CA ILE A 232 -1.16 5.44 -12.38
C ILE A 232 -1.84 4.91 -11.11
N ALA A 233 -1.70 5.61 -9.98
CA ALA A 233 -2.28 5.24 -8.70
C ALA A 233 -3.81 5.19 -8.77
N ALA A 234 -4.44 6.21 -9.38
CA ALA A 234 -5.88 6.22 -9.60
C ALA A 234 -6.31 5.07 -10.50
N LEU A 235 -5.65 4.88 -11.65
CA LEU A 235 -5.98 3.82 -12.60
C LEU A 235 -5.94 2.44 -11.93
N PHE A 236 -4.84 2.07 -11.29
CA PHE A 236 -4.70 0.77 -10.62
C PHE A 236 -5.66 0.62 -9.44
N SER A 237 -5.95 1.70 -8.71
CA SER A 237 -6.91 1.68 -7.60
C SER A 237 -8.32 1.33 -8.04
N TYR A 238 -8.78 1.91 -9.15
CA TYR A 238 -10.12 1.66 -9.67
C TYR A 238 -10.20 0.35 -10.45
N VAL A 239 -9.20 0.04 -11.29
CA VAL A 239 -9.18 -1.21 -12.06
C VAL A 239 -9.09 -2.43 -11.13
N SER A 240 -8.31 -2.37 -10.05
CA SER A 240 -8.30 -3.44 -9.04
C SER A 240 -9.65 -3.60 -8.33
N ALA A 241 -10.46 -2.54 -8.25
CA ALA A 241 -11.80 -2.59 -7.66
C ALA A 241 -12.85 -3.20 -8.60
N LEU A 242 -12.69 -3.08 -9.93
CA LEU A 242 -13.61 -3.66 -10.93
C LEU A 242 -13.80 -5.18 -10.76
N GLY A 243 -12.79 -5.90 -10.26
CA GLY A 243 -12.91 -7.31 -9.95
C GLY A 243 -14.04 -7.61 -8.94
N TYR A 244 -14.27 -6.73 -7.97
CA TYR A 244 -15.35 -6.87 -6.99
C TYR A 244 -16.73 -6.60 -7.62
N PHE A 245 -16.82 -5.64 -8.55
CA PHE A 245 -18.07 -5.36 -9.26
C PHE A 245 -18.50 -6.51 -10.17
N ASN A 246 -17.55 -7.16 -10.84
CA ASN A 246 -17.86 -8.32 -11.69
C ASN A 246 -18.47 -9.49 -10.89
N LEU A 247 -18.03 -9.69 -9.65
CA LEU A 247 -18.58 -10.72 -8.73
C LEU A 247 -20.02 -10.40 -8.28
N MET A 248 -20.35 -9.11 -8.19
CA MET A 248 -21.72 -8.65 -7.91
C MET A 248 -22.64 -8.84 -9.12
N TRP A 249 -22.15 -8.57 -10.33
CA TRP A 249 -22.98 -8.63 -11.54
C TRP A 249 -23.14 -10.03 -12.15
N SER A 250 -22.29 -11.00 -11.80
CA SER A 250 -22.47 -12.40 -12.20
C SER A 250 -23.69 -13.08 -11.56
N GLU A 251 -24.54 -12.32 -10.87
CA GLU A 251 -25.82 -12.73 -10.27
C GLU A 251 -27.03 -12.58 -11.21
N ARG A 252 -26.81 -12.50 -12.53
CA ARG A 252 -27.89 -12.63 -13.52
C ARG A 252 -27.67 -13.79 -14.46
#